data_AF-A0A1G0MK38-F1
#
_entry.id   AF-A0A1G0MK38-F1
#
_cell.length_a   1.000
_cell.length_b   1.000
_cell.length_c   1.000
_cell.angle_alpha   90.00
_cell.angle_beta   90.00
_cell.angle_gamma   90.00
#
_symmetry.space_group_name_H-M   'P 1'
#
loop_
_entity.id
_entity.type
_entity.pdbx_description
1 polymer ?
#
loop_
_entity_poly.entity_id
_entity_poly.type
_entity_poly.pdbx_seq_one_letter_code
_entity_poly.pdbx_strand_id
1 'polypeptide(L)'
;MVARFGAALVCVRYRYDERTGDNLTTAEIIVDRRPRLAPRYRDTDMVAVVVPYTETALREKLKAAGGRWNPEERVWRVCFGAIRGDTALVERIMRE
;
A
#
# COMPACT_ATOMS: atom_id res chain seq x y z
N MET A 1 3.08 -30.87 -3.97
CA MET A 1 2.65 -29.49 -3.66
C MET A 1 3.71 -28.45 -4.00
N VAL A 2 4.97 -28.64 -3.57
CA VAL A 2 6.08 -27.72 -3.94
C VAL A 2 6.25 -27.63 -5.47
N ALA A 3 6.18 -28.75 -6.20
CA ALA A 3 6.21 -28.72 -7.67
C ALA A 3 5.05 -27.95 -8.32
N ARG A 4 3.92 -27.78 -7.62
CA ARG A 4 2.71 -27.12 -8.14
C ARG A 4 2.63 -25.64 -7.77
N PHE A 5 3.05 -25.27 -6.56
CA PHE A 5 2.89 -23.90 -6.02
C PHE A 5 4.22 -23.20 -5.71
N GLY A 6 5.35 -23.91 -5.77
CA GLY A 6 6.70 -23.35 -5.64
C GLY A 6 6.87 -22.46 -4.42
N ALA A 7 7.49 -21.29 -4.63
CA ALA A 7 7.78 -20.29 -3.61
C ALA A 7 6.54 -19.54 -3.09
N ALA A 8 5.37 -19.69 -3.72
CA ALA A 8 4.13 -19.10 -3.24
C ALA A 8 3.46 -19.96 -2.16
N LEU A 9 3.91 -21.20 -1.97
CA LEU A 9 3.36 -22.11 -0.96
C LEU A 9 3.76 -21.66 0.45
N VAL A 10 2.75 -21.43 1.30
CA VAL A 10 2.96 -21.04 2.70
C VAL A 10 2.85 -22.26 3.61
N CYS A 11 1.77 -23.01 3.46
CA CYS A 11 1.47 -24.13 4.35
C CYS A 11 0.67 -25.20 3.60
N VAL A 12 0.90 -26.47 3.93
CA VAL A 12 0.07 -27.60 3.49
C VAL A 12 -0.47 -28.30 4.72
N ARG A 13 -1.77 -28.57 4.71
CA ARG A 13 -2.45 -29.34 5.75
C ARG A 13 -3.06 -30.59 5.15
N TYR A 14 -2.78 -31.70 5.81
CA TYR A 14 -3.35 -33.00 5.52
C TYR A 14 -4.34 -33.34 6.62
N ARG A 15 -5.55 -33.70 6.22
CA ARG A 15 -6.62 -34.09 7.14
C ARG A 15 -7.34 -35.29 6.56
N TYR A 16 -7.59 -36.28 7.41
CA TYR A 16 -8.58 -37.28 7.12
C TYR A 16 -9.96 -36.77 7.58
N ASP A 17 -10.94 -36.79 6.69
CA ASP A 17 -12.33 -36.46 7.03
C ASP A 17 -13.07 -37.75 7.36
N GLU A 18 -13.29 -38.02 8.64
CA GLU A 18 -13.94 -39.26 9.09
C GLU A 18 -15.41 -39.36 8.67
N ARG A 19 -16.03 -38.25 8.29
CA ARG A 19 -17.45 -38.21 7.91
C ARG A 19 -17.65 -38.57 6.45
N THR A 20 -16.77 -38.14 5.55
CA THR A 20 -16.83 -38.51 4.13
C THR A 20 -15.90 -39.66 3.76
N GLY A 21 -14.91 -39.97 4.61
CA GLY A 21 -13.85 -40.95 4.36
C GLY A 21 -12.72 -40.41 3.47
N ASP A 22 -12.70 -39.11 3.18
CA ASP A 22 -11.75 -38.52 2.24
C ASP A 22 -10.45 -38.07 2.91
N ASN A 23 -9.35 -38.27 2.19
CA ASN A 23 -8.08 -37.61 2.52
C ASN A 23 -8.03 -36.23 1.88
N LEU A 24 -8.26 -35.21 2.68
CA LEU A 24 -8.23 -33.81 2.26
C LEU A 24 -6.81 -33.27 2.36
N THR A 25 -6.32 -32.71 1.25
CA THR A 25 -5.09 -31.93 1.22
C THR A 25 -5.41 -30.49 0.86
N THR A 26 -5.12 -29.57 1.77
CA THR A 26 -5.36 -28.13 1.57
C THR A 26 -4.04 -27.39 1.57
N ALA A 27 -3.90 -26.39 0.69
CA ALA A 27 -2.72 -25.55 0.60
C ALA A 27 -3.09 -24.07 0.78
N GLU A 28 -2.36 -23.38 1.65
CA GLU A 28 -2.38 -21.92 1.73
C GLU A 28 -1.28 -21.38 0.81
N ILE A 29 -1.65 -20.49 -0.10
CA ILE A 29 -0.77 -19.94 -1.12
C ILE A 29 -0.85 -18.41 -1.16
N ILE A 30 0.26 -17.77 -1.51
CA ILE A 30 0.32 -16.34 -1.78
C ILE A 30 -0.14 -16.11 -3.21
N VAL A 31 -1.29 -15.45 -3.38
CA VAL A 31 -1.84 -15.12 -4.71
C VAL A 31 -1.49 -13.71 -5.16
N ASP A 32 -1.25 -12.79 -4.23
CA ASP A 32 -0.77 -11.43 -4.49
C ASP A 32 0.29 -11.09 -3.44
N ARG A 33 1.43 -10.57 -3.90
CA ARG A 33 2.49 -10.06 -3.05
C ARG A 33 2.83 -8.66 -3.53
N ARG A 34 2.42 -7.66 -2.75
CA ARG A 34 2.85 -6.28 -2.92
C ARG A 34 3.68 -5.85 -1.73
N PRO A 35 4.76 -5.08 -1.93
CA PRO A 35 5.44 -4.46 -0.82
C PRO A 35 4.43 -3.59 -0.09
N ARG A 36 4.20 -3.86 1.19
CA ARG A 36 3.55 -2.89 2.05
C ARG A 36 4.49 -1.69 2.05
N LEU A 37 4.04 -0.55 1.54
CA LEU A 37 4.72 0.73 1.79
C LEU A 37 4.69 0.88 3.32
N ALA A 38 5.74 0.41 4.00
CA ALA A 38 5.96 0.76 5.38
C ALA A 38 5.86 2.29 5.41
N PRO A 39 5.12 2.89 6.36
CA PRO A 39 5.14 4.32 6.51
C PRO A 39 6.58 4.69 6.87
N ARG A 40 7.39 5.03 5.84
CA ARG A 40 8.72 5.63 6.02
C ARG A 40 8.60 6.92 6.83
N TYR A 41 7.43 7.55 6.72
CA TYR A 41 7.06 8.79 7.35
C TYR A 41 6.13 8.50 8.53
N ARG A 42 6.43 9.08 9.69
CA ARG A 42 5.50 9.12 10.83
C ARG A 42 4.36 10.06 10.49
N ASP A 43 3.29 10.01 11.27
CA ASP A 43 2.11 10.86 11.08
C ASP A 43 2.47 12.37 11.07
N THR A 44 3.50 12.73 11.85
CA THR A 44 4.04 14.10 11.98
C THR A 44 5.11 14.47 10.95
N ASP A 45 5.58 13.55 10.11
CA ASP A 45 6.59 13.87 9.09
C ASP A 45 5.99 14.73 7.97
N MET A 46 6.70 15.80 7.61
CA MET A 46 6.35 16.67 6.49
C MET A 46 6.87 16.07 5.19
N VAL A 47 5.98 15.70 4.29
CA VAL A 47 6.32 15.09 3.00
C VAL A 47 6.08 16.06 1.85
N ALA A 48 6.92 15.97 0.82
CA ALA A 48 6.75 16.70 -0.44
C ALA A 48 5.95 15.84 -1.43
N VAL A 49 4.81 16.35 -1.91
CA VAL A 49 3.94 15.68 -2.87
C VAL A 49 3.94 16.46 -4.17
N VAL A 50 4.24 15.79 -5.28
CA VAL A 50 4.19 16.38 -6.61
C VAL A 50 2.81 16.17 -7.20
N VAL A 51 2.08 17.26 -7.43
CA VAL A 51 0.76 17.19 -8.08
C VAL A 51 0.75 18.11 -9.29
N PRO A 52 0.49 17.58 -10.50
CA PRO A 52 0.34 18.38 -11.72
C PRO A 52 -0.74 19.44 -11.58
N TYR A 53 -0.58 20.57 -12.28
CA TYR A 53 -1.58 21.65 -12.26
C TYR A 53 -2.96 21.21 -12.77
N THR A 54 -3.02 20.19 -13.63
CA THR A 54 -4.24 19.61 -14.20
C THR A 54 -5.06 18.82 -13.18
N GLU A 55 -4.46 18.34 -12.08
CA GLU A 55 -5.14 17.53 -11.07
C GLU A 55 -5.74 18.40 -9.96
N THR A 56 -6.68 19.28 -10.32
CA THR A 56 -7.32 20.23 -9.41
C THR A 56 -7.94 19.55 -8.19
N ALA A 57 -8.56 18.37 -8.37
CA ALA A 57 -9.15 17.61 -7.28
C ALA A 57 -8.12 17.18 -6.21
N LEU A 58 -6.92 16.76 -6.62
CA LEU A 58 -5.85 16.40 -5.68
C LEU A 58 -5.29 17.64 -4.95
N ARG A 59 -5.22 18.78 -5.64
CA ARG A 59 -4.79 20.04 -5.03
C ARG A 59 -5.78 20.53 -3.96
N GLU A 60 -7.07 20.40 -4.21
CA GLU A 60 -8.10 20.74 -3.22
C GLU A 60 -8.02 19.81 -2.00
N LYS A 61 -7.79 18.50 -2.21
CA LYS A 61 -7.52 17.56 -1.10
C LYS A 61 -6.30 17.96 -0.28
N LEU A 62 -5.20 18.36 -0.93
CA LEU A 62 -3.98 18.81 -0.24
C LEU A 62 -4.22 20.09 0.56
N LYS A 63 -4.97 21.06 0.02
CA LYS A 63 -5.37 22.26 0.77
C LYS A 63 -6.25 21.91 1.97
N ALA A 64 -7.24 21.03 1.79
CA ALA A 64 -8.12 20.58 2.87
C ALA A 64 -7.36 19.83 3.97
N ALA A 65 -6.30 19.11 3.60
CA ALA A 65 -5.37 18.43 4.52
C ALA A 65 -4.35 19.39 5.17
N GLY A 66 -4.43 20.70 4.93
CA GLY A 66 -3.51 21.69 5.50
C GLY A 66 -2.15 21.79 4.79
N GLY A 67 -2.04 21.23 3.58
CA GLY A 67 -0.84 21.28 2.77
C GLY A 67 -0.51 22.70 2.30
N ARG A 68 0.78 23.04 2.30
CA ARG A 68 1.32 24.31 1.83
C ARG A 68 2.01 24.12 0.48
N TRP A 69 1.70 24.99 -0.48
CA TRP A 69 2.39 25.00 -1.77
C TRP A 69 3.77 25.66 -1.63
N ASN A 70 4.83 24.96 -2.02
CA ASN A 70 6.17 25.52 -2.18
C ASN A 70 6.45 25.82 -3.66
N PRO A 71 6.47 27.09 -4.08
CA PRO A 71 6.68 27.46 -5.49
C PRO A 71 8.11 27.22 -5.98
N GLU A 72 9.11 27.23 -5.09
CA GLU A 72 10.53 27.07 -5.46
C GLU A 72 10.79 25.66 -6.01
N GLU A 73 10.24 24.65 -5.32
CA GLU A 73 10.37 23.24 -5.71
C GLU A 73 9.18 22.74 -6.55
N ARG A 74 8.12 23.55 -6.67
CA ARG A 74 6.85 23.19 -7.30
C ARG A 74 6.21 21.94 -6.69
N VAL A 75 6.25 21.84 -5.35
CA VAL A 75 5.69 20.72 -4.58
C VAL A 75 4.74 21.19 -3.49
N TRP A 76 3.84 20.31 -3.06
CA TRP A 76 3.03 20.51 -1.87
C TRP A 76 3.69 19.88 -0.65
N ARG A 77 3.87 20.65 0.41
CA ARG A 77 4.37 20.18 1.71
C ARG A 77 3.19 19.93 2.64
N VAL A 78 3.01 18.70 3.12
CA VAL A 78 1.88 18.30 3.98
C VAL A 78 2.32 17.25 4.99
N CYS A 79 1.70 17.21 6.16
CA CYS A 79 1.94 16.14 7.13
C CYS A 79 1.46 14.81 6.55
N PHE A 80 2.30 13.77 6.61
CA PHE A 80 1.97 12.44 6.09
C PHE A 80 0.70 11.87 6.73
N GLY A 81 0.48 12.13 8.02
CA GLY A 81 -0.74 11.73 8.73
C GLY A 81 -2.03 12.24 8.12
N ALA A 82 -2.01 13.44 7.54
CA ALA A 82 -3.18 14.05 6.90
C ALA A 82 -3.51 13.41 5.54
N ILE A 83 -2.55 12.75 4.90
CA ILE A 83 -2.72 12.14 3.56
C ILE A 83 -2.58 10.62 3.52
N ARG A 84 -2.22 9.96 4.64
CA ARG A 84 -1.97 8.50 4.71
C ARG A 84 -3.13 7.63 4.22
N GLY A 85 -4.36 8.15 4.30
CA GLY A 85 -5.57 7.44 3.86
C GLY A 85 -5.85 7.57 2.35
N ASP A 86 -5.13 8.44 1.66
CA ASP A 86 -5.33 8.71 0.23
C ASP A 86 -4.14 8.17 -0.57
N THR A 87 -4.28 6.94 -1.08
CA THR A 87 -3.23 6.22 -1.81
C THR A 87 -2.69 7.02 -2.99
N ALA A 88 -3.55 7.79 -3.68
CA ALA A 88 -3.16 8.57 -4.85
C ALA A 88 -2.17 9.70 -4.51
N LEU A 89 -2.28 10.29 -3.31
CA LEU A 89 -1.34 11.29 -2.80
C LEU A 89 -0.05 10.64 -2.27
N VAL A 90 -0.17 9.50 -1.58
CA VAL A 90 0.99 8.77 -1.03
C VAL A 90 1.93 8.26 -2.13
N GLU A 91 1.39 7.80 -3.26
CA GLU A 91 2.19 7.35 -4.41
C GLU A 91 2.95 8.48 -5.11
N ARG A 92 2.52 9.74 -4.91
CA ARG A 92 3.10 10.95 -5.51
C ARG A 92 4.09 11.67 -4.58
N ILE A 93 4.44 11.07 -3.45
CA ILE A 93 5.49 11.60 -2.56
C ILE A 93 6.84 11.55 -3.28
N MET A 94 7.49 12.70 -3.42
CA MET A 94 8.82 12.80 -4.00
C MET A 94 9.83 12.08 -3.10
N ARG A 95 10.57 11.14 -3.69
CA ARG A 95 11.69 10.47 -3.01
C ARG A 95 12.94 11.32 -3.23
N GLU A 96 13.51 11.85 -2.16
CA GLU A 96 14.92 12.32 -2.14
C GLU A 96 15.86 11.11 -2.16
#